data_AF-A0A0Q9JAK6-F1
#
_entry.id   AF-A0A0Q9JAK6-F1
#
_cell.length_a   1.000
_cell.length_b   1.000
_cell.length_c   1.000
_cell.angle_alpha   90.00
_cell.angle_beta   90.00
_cell.angle_gamma   90.00
#
_symmetry.space_group_name_H-M   'P 1'
#
loop_
_entity.id
_entity.type
_entity.pdbx_description
1 polymer ?
#
loop_
_entity_poly.entity_id
_entity_poly.type
_entity_poly.pdbx_seq_one_letter_code
_entity_poly.pdbx_strand_id
1 'polypeptide(L)'
;MSDSPRQQTTAGHTRLGSAPGQTRLDSAGAVRPLGTTGSVLPELAEAPERERTWWRHPAFLVSVGLTVLALLGATAWFIVSALTDDSVRVSALAISDDAGNVHLDWDGPDAAYAIFAVGGDGDVADLSQLVRGTEAWIPAAAGLYEDDTCFVVRPADVGAEVSLDASALGGQGGRSACIADSAE
;
A
#
# COMPACT_ATOMS: atom_id res chain seq x y z
N MET A 1 11.36 -98.24 -16.47
CA MET A 1 11.21 -96.82 -16.82
C MET A 1 12.60 -96.30 -17.09
N SER A 2 12.85 -96.00 -18.37
CA SER A 2 14.14 -95.60 -18.92
C SER A 2 14.44 -94.16 -18.57
N ASP A 3 15.71 -93.84 -18.30
CA ASP A 3 16.25 -92.52 -18.59
C ASP A 3 17.73 -92.63 -18.99
N SER A 4 17.97 -92.34 -20.27
CA SER A 4 19.22 -91.84 -20.86
C SER A 4 18.81 -90.58 -21.62
N PRO A 5 19.72 -89.68 -22.03
CA PRO A 5 21.10 -89.40 -21.63
C PRO A 5 21.22 -87.90 -21.23
N ARG A 6 22.42 -87.32 -21.03
CA ARG A 6 22.80 -86.04 -21.68
C ARG A 6 24.32 -85.88 -21.77
N GLN A 7 24.73 -85.48 -22.96
CA GLN A 7 26.09 -85.19 -23.40
C GLN A 7 26.72 -84.04 -22.60
N GLN A 8 27.99 -84.17 -22.26
CA GLN A 8 28.81 -83.05 -21.80
C GLN A 8 29.08 -82.11 -22.98
N THR A 9 28.37 -80.99 -23.04
CA THR A 9 28.65 -79.91 -23.98
C THR A 9 29.96 -79.24 -23.55
N THR A 10 31.01 -79.42 -24.36
CA THR A 10 32.25 -78.64 -24.23
C THR A 10 31.90 -77.20 -24.59
N ALA A 11 31.85 -76.31 -23.59
CA ALA A 11 31.56 -74.90 -23.80
C ALA A 11 32.69 -74.25 -24.62
N GLY A 12 32.44 -74.03 -25.91
CA GLY A 12 33.30 -73.22 -26.76
C GLY A 12 33.28 -71.76 -26.28
N HIS A 13 34.45 -71.19 -25.99
CA HIS A 13 34.56 -69.78 -25.64
C HIS A 13 34.39 -68.92 -26.90
N THR A 14 33.27 -68.20 -27.01
CA THR A 14 33.04 -67.22 -28.08
C THR A 14 33.96 -66.00 -27.85
N ARG A 15 34.96 -65.82 -28.73
CA ARG A 15 35.80 -64.61 -28.74
C ARG A 15 35.08 -63.49 -29.48
N LEU A 16 34.74 -62.41 -28.77
CA LEU A 16 34.16 -61.20 -29.33
C LEU A 16 35.26 -60.18 -29.64
N GLY A 17 35.17 -59.49 -30.79
CA GLY A 17 36.08 -58.40 -31.17
C GLY A 17 37.42 -58.82 -31.81
N SER A 18 37.50 -59.96 -32.51
CA SER A 18 38.76 -60.44 -33.12
C SER A 18 39.10 -59.87 -34.51
N ALA A 19 38.35 -58.89 -35.02
CA ALA A 19 38.59 -58.25 -36.31
C ALA A 19 39.50 -56.99 -36.17
N PRO A 20 40.33 -56.67 -37.18
CA PRO A 20 41.18 -55.47 -37.15
C PRO A 20 40.32 -54.21 -37.00
N GLY A 21 40.60 -53.40 -35.98
CA GLY A 21 39.86 -52.16 -35.68
C GLY A 21 38.73 -52.30 -34.65
N GLN A 22 38.50 -53.47 -34.07
CA GLN A 22 37.58 -53.64 -32.94
C GLN A 22 38.33 -53.81 -31.61
N THR A 23 37.78 -53.23 -30.56
CA THR A 23 38.26 -53.39 -29.18
C THR A 23 37.98 -54.81 -28.69
N ARG A 24 39.02 -55.56 -28.36
CA ARG A 24 38.88 -56.90 -27.78
C ARG A 24 38.39 -56.81 -26.34
N LEU A 25 37.37 -57.59 -26.02
CA LEU A 25 36.98 -57.90 -24.65
C LEU A 25 37.69 -59.20 -24.26
N ASP A 26 38.92 -59.06 -23.77
CA ASP A 26 39.60 -60.18 -23.12
C ASP A 26 38.91 -60.44 -21.78
N SER A 27 38.21 -61.57 -21.67
CA SER A 27 37.56 -62.05 -20.45
C SER A 27 38.61 -62.54 -19.42
N ALA A 28 39.56 -61.67 -19.08
CA ALA A 28 40.57 -61.87 -18.06
C ALA A 28 40.43 -60.75 -17.01
N GLY A 29 39.29 -60.76 -16.32
CA GLY A 29 39.01 -59.88 -15.20
C GLY A 29 38.02 -60.56 -14.28
N ALA A 30 38.51 -61.06 -13.15
CA ALA A 30 37.82 -61.80 -12.09
C ALA A 30 36.29 -61.62 -12.06
N VAL A 31 35.56 -62.71 -12.29
CA VAL A 31 34.14 -62.83 -11.94
C VAL A 31 34.04 -62.61 -10.43
N ARG A 32 33.56 -61.43 -10.03
CA ARG A 32 33.34 -61.09 -8.62
C ARG A 32 32.25 -62.03 -8.08
N PRO A 33 32.51 -62.82 -7.02
CA PRO A 33 31.49 -63.66 -6.44
C PRO A 33 30.35 -62.76 -5.93
N LEU A 34 29.11 -63.07 -6.33
CA LEU A 34 27.90 -62.53 -5.73
C LEU A 34 27.75 -63.14 -4.32
N GLY A 35 28.60 -62.66 -3.42
CA GLY A 35 28.56 -62.98 -2.00
C GLY A 35 27.44 -62.20 -1.34
N THR A 36 26.39 -62.91 -0.95
CA THR A 36 25.38 -62.48 0.01
C THR A 36 26.03 -62.40 1.39
N THR A 37 26.80 -61.33 1.64
CA THR A 37 27.29 -61.01 2.98
C THR A 37 26.91 -59.56 3.24
N GLY A 38 26.02 -59.38 4.21
CA GLY A 38 25.55 -58.09 4.70
C GLY A 38 26.72 -57.16 5.00
N SER A 39 26.98 -56.26 4.06
CA SER A 39 27.67 -55.02 4.31
C SER A 39 26.60 -53.97 4.19
N VAL A 40 26.00 -53.62 5.32
CA VAL A 40 25.18 -52.41 5.45
C VAL A 40 26.03 -51.27 4.87
N LEU A 41 25.58 -50.71 3.76
CA LEU A 41 26.13 -49.46 3.25
C LEU A 41 26.05 -48.48 4.43
N PRO A 42 27.16 -47.82 4.83
CA PRO A 42 27.07 -46.73 5.78
C PRO A 42 25.98 -45.80 5.26
N GLU A 43 24.96 -45.53 6.08
CA GLU A 43 23.96 -44.50 5.83
C GLU A 43 24.69 -43.33 5.17
N LEU A 44 24.33 -43.00 3.93
CA LEU A 44 24.81 -41.79 3.28
C LEU A 44 24.43 -40.67 4.23
N ALA A 45 25.38 -40.20 5.04
CA ALA A 45 25.18 -39.06 5.90
C ALA A 45 24.62 -37.97 4.99
N GLU A 46 23.37 -37.62 5.26
CA GLU A 46 22.60 -36.65 4.51
C GLU A 46 23.51 -35.45 4.29
N ALA A 47 23.81 -35.16 3.02
CA ALA A 47 24.74 -34.09 2.68
C ALA A 47 24.23 -32.84 3.40
N PRO A 48 25.05 -32.18 4.24
CA PRO A 48 24.56 -31.08 5.05
C PRO A 48 23.91 -30.09 4.11
N GLU A 49 22.60 -29.86 4.30
CA GLU A 49 21.89 -28.82 3.57
C GLU A 49 22.63 -27.53 3.86
N ARG A 50 23.48 -27.11 2.92
CA ARG A 50 24.15 -25.82 3.01
C ARG A 50 23.02 -24.81 3.00
N GLU A 51 22.70 -24.26 4.16
CA GLU A 51 21.83 -23.10 4.29
C GLU A 51 22.34 -22.07 3.27
N ARG A 52 21.62 -21.95 2.16
CA ARG A 52 21.95 -20.98 1.12
C ARG A 52 21.64 -19.64 1.76
N THR A 53 22.67 -18.99 2.29
CA THR A 53 22.57 -17.66 2.88
C THR A 53 22.13 -16.68 1.80
N TRP A 54 20.82 -16.42 1.71
CA TRP A 54 20.21 -15.52 0.73
C TRP A 54 20.80 -14.10 0.80
N TRP A 55 21.33 -13.71 1.95
CA TRP A 55 22.03 -12.45 2.21
C TRP A 55 23.31 -12.23 1.40
N ARG A 56 23.89 -13.28 0.79
CA ARG A 56 25.09 -13.15 -0.06
C ARG A 56 24.77 -12.90 -1.53
N HIS A 57 23.51 -12.95 -1.94
CA HIS A 57 23.15 -12.63 -3.32
C HIS A 57 22.99 -11.11 -3.49
N PRO A 58 23.83 -10.45 -4.30
CA PRO A 58 23.78 -8.99 -4.46
C PRO A 58 22.42 -8.52 -5.00
N ALA A 59 21.77 -9.34 -5.83
CA ALA A 59 20.41 -9.08 -6.32
C ALA A 59 19.36 -9.05 -5.18
N PHE A 60 19.52 -9.88 -4.13
CA PHE A 60 18.60 -9.88 -2.99
C PHE A 60 18.72 -8.60 -2.18
N LEU A 61 19.94 -8.13 -1.92
CA LEU A 61 20.18 -6.87 -1.19
C LEU A 61 19.63 -5.65 -1.95
N VAL A 62 19.81 -5.62 -3.27
CA VAL A 62 19.27 -4.53 -4.11
C VAL A 62 17.74 -4.56 -4.10
N SER A 63 17.13 -5.73 -4.23
CA SER A 63 15.66 -5.87 -4.18
C SER A 63 15.09 -5.40 -2.84
N VAL A 64 15.67 -5.84 -1.72
CA VAL A 64 15.24 -5.42 -0.37
C VAL A 64 15.41 -3.91 -0.20
N GLY A 65 16.57 -3.36 -0.59
CA GLY A 65 16.81 -1.92 -0.51
C GLY A 65 15.83 -1.09 -1.34
N LEU A 66 15.54 -1.52 -2.57
CA LEU A 66 14.59 -0.84 -3.45
C LEU A 66 13.16 -0.93 -2.91
N THR A 67 12.80 -2.06 -2.30
CA THR A 67 11.49 -2.25 -1.65
C THR A 67 11.32 -1.29 -0.47
N VAL A 68 12.36 -1.16 0.37
CA VAL A 68 12.36 -0.22 1.50
C VAL A 68 12.26 1.22 1.01
N LEU A 69 13.03 1.60 -0.02
CA LEU A 69 12.95 2.93 -0.62
C LEU A 69 11.58 3.22 -1.23
N ALA A 70 10.98 2.25 -1.92
CA ALA A 70 9.64 2.39 -2.47
C ALA A 70 8.59 2.60 -1.38
N LEU A 71 8.67 1.86 -0.26
CA LEU A 71 7.79 2.03 0.89
C LEU A 71 7.97 3.42 1.53
N LEU A 72 9.22 3.84 1.78
CA LEU A 72 9.51 5.17 2.34
C LEU A 72 9.02 6.28 1.41
N GLY A 73 9.23 6.14 0.11
CA GLY A 73 8.74 7.07 -0.90
C GLY A 73 7.21 7.14 -0.91
N ALA A 74 6.52 6.00 -0.86
CA ALA A 74 5.06 5.94 -0.79
C ALA A 74 4.53 6.56 0.50
N THR A 75 5.17 6.30 1.64
CA THR A 75 4.79 6.91 2.93
C THR A 75 4.99 8.42 2.91
N ALA A 76 6.14 8.91 2.42
CA ALA A 76 6.39 10.33 2.29
C ALA A 76 5.40 11.00 1.34
N TRP A 77 5.14 10.38 0.19
CA TRP A 77 4.12 10.85 -0.76
C TRP A 77 2.75 10.93 -0.10
N PHE A 78 2.34 9.88 0.62
CA PHE A 78 1.03 9.83 1.30
C PHE A 78 0.89 10.94 2.35
N ILE A 79 1.94 11.21 3.13
CA ILE A 79 1.95 12.29 4.10
C ILE A 79 1.84 13.65 3.39
N VAL A 80 2.62 13.86 2.33
CA VAL A 80 2.54 15.11 1.55
C VAL A 80 1.16 15.26 0.93
N SER A 81 0.60 14.22 0.32
CA SER A 81 -0.75 14.30 -0.28
C SER A 81 -1.82 14.57 0.77
N ALA A 82 -1.74 13.98 1.96
CA ALA A 82 -2.69 14.25 3.03
C ALA A 82 -2.57 15.67 3.59
N LEU A 83 -1.37 16.24 3.62
CA LEU A 83 -1.14 17.62 4.07
C LEU A 83 -1.37 18.67 2.99
N THR A 84 -1.38 18.28 1.72
CA THR A 84 -1.54 19.17 0.56
C THR A 84 -2.82 18.86 -0.21
N ASP A 85 -3.80 18.21 0.43
CA ASP A 85 -5.08 17.89 -0.18
C ASP A 85 -5.93 19.17 -0.28
N ASP A 86 -5.58 20.03 -1.23
CA ASP A 86 -6.31 21.26 -1.58
C ASP A 86 -7.64 20.96 -2.29
N SER A 87 -8.09 19.70 -2.32
CA SER A 87 -9.34 19.32 -3.00
C SER A 87 -10.58 19.86 -2.29
N VAL A 88 -10.53 20.03 -0.96
CA VAL A 88 -11.64 20.57 -0.18
C VAL A 88 -11.50 22.08 -0.11
N ARG A 89 -12.26 22.77 -0.96
CA ARG A 89 -12.25 24.23 -1.05
C ARG A 89 -13.65 24.78 -1.24
N VAL A 90 -13.94 25.83 -0.49
CA VAL A 90 -15.15 26.65 -0.67
C VAL A 90 -14.92 27.60 -1.84
N SER A 91 -15.71 27.46 -2.91
CA SER A 91 -15.58 28.30 -4.10
C SER A 91 -16.43 29.56 -4.01
N ALA A 92 -17.67 29.43 -3.52
CA ALA A 92 -18.63 30.50 -3.28
C ALA A 92 -19.28 30.34 -1.90
N LEU A 93 -19.68 31.46 -1.30
CA LEU A 93 -20.43 31.52 -0.04
C LEU A 93 -21.50 32.61 -0.20
N ALA A 94 -22.75 32.24 0.04
CA ALA A 94 -23.91 33.11 -0.02
C ALA A 94 -24.61 33.16 1.34
N ILE A 95 -25.18 34.33 1.63
CA ILE A 95 -26.00 34.59 2.81
C ILE A 95 -27.39 34.96 2.30
N SER A 96 -28.41 34.32 2.83
CA SER A 96 -29.81 34.70 2.64
C SER A 96 -30.51 34.84 3.99
N ASP A 97 -31.42 35.80 4.10
CA ASP A 97 -32.34 35.90 5.23
C ASP A 97 -33.66 35.23 4.84
N ASP A 98 -34.04 34.18 5.58
CA ASP A 98 -35.34 33.54 5.44
C ASP A 98 -36.09 33.55 6.78
N ALA A 99 -37.09 34.43 6.84
CA ALA A 99 -38.04 34.54 7.95
C ALA A 99 -37.38 34.72 9.33
N GLY A 100 -36.28 35.48 9.42
CA GLY A 100 -35.56 35.72 10.68
C GLY A 100 -34.56 34.62 11.04
N ASN A 101 -34.12 33.85 10.04
CA ASN A 101 -32.96 32.98 10.13
C ASN A 101 -31.98 33.37 9.04
N VAL A 102 -30.70 33.39 9.37
CA VAL A 102 -29.65 33.45 8.36
C VAL A 102 -29.41 32.04 7.84
N HIS A 103 -29.54 31.88 6.52
CA HIS A 103 -29.16 30.68 5.79
C HIS A 103 -27.84 30.96 5.08
N LEU A 104 -26.84 30.14 5.39
CA LEU A 104 -25.55 30.12 4.74
C LEU A 104 -25.54 28.95 3.76
N ASP A 105 -25.21 29.22 2.51
CA ASP A 105 -25.04 28.22 1.47
C ASP A 105 -23.67 28.40 0.81
N TRP A 106 -22.94 27.32 0.59
CA TRP A 106 -21.63 27.39 -0.03
C TRP A 106 -21.38 26.27 -1.02
N ASP A 107 -20.54 26.56 -2.02
CA ASP A 107 -20.16 25.58 -3.03
C ASP A 107 -18.84 24.90 -2.65
N GLY A 108 -18.86 23.57 -2.55
CA GLY A 108 -17.68 22.75 -2.28
C GLY A 108 -17.97 21.25 -2.43
N PRO A 109 -16.94 20.38 -2.41
CA PRO A 109 -17.15 18.94 -2.38
C PRO A 109 -17.86 18.47 -1.10
N ASP A 110 -18.45 17.27 -1.13
CA ASP A 110 -19.03 16.62 0.06
C ASP A 110 -17.92 16.27 1.06
N ALA A 111 -17.75 17.13 2.06
CA ALA A 111 -16.68 17.08 3.05
C ALA A 111 -17.15 17.74 4.35
N ALA A 112 -16.34 17.60 5.41
CA ALA A 112 -16.61 18.28 6.68
C ALA A 112 -16.14 19.73 6.62
N TYR A 113 -17.05 20.66 6.91
CA TYR A 113 -16.77 22.10 6.98
C TYR A 113 -16.91 22.61 8.41
N ALA A 114 -16.16 23.66 8.72
CA ALA A 114 -16.27 24.46 9.93
C ALA A 114 -16.77 25.86 9.58
N ILE A 115 -17.64 26.40 10.43
CA ILE A 115 -18.18 27.75 10.31
C ILE A 115 -17.81 28.55 11.54
N PHE A 116 -17.35 29.77 11.33
CA PHE A 116 -17.07 30.73 12.38
C PHE A 116 -17.84 32.02 12.12
N ALA A 117 -18.42 32.60 13.17
CA ALA A 117 -18.93 33.96 13.15
C ALA A 117 -17.87 34.89 13.73
N VAL A 118 -17.57 35.97 13.03
CA VAL A 118 -16.63 37.02 13.44
C VAL A 118 -17.41 38.31 13.62
N GLY A 119 -17.54 38.77 14.87
CA GLY A 119 -18.18 40.06 15.18
C GLY A 119 -17.33 41.25 14.76
N GLY A 120 -17.91 42.46 14.72
CA GLY A 120 -17.19 43.68 14.35
C GLY A 120 -16.10 44.10 15.33
N ASP A 121 -16.12 43.57 16.55
CA ASP A 121 -15.06 43.70 17.57
C ASP A 121 -13.91 42.69 17.39
N GLY A 122 -14.08 41.72 16.49
CA GLY A 122 -13.13 40.64 16.23
C GLY A 122 -13.36 39.38 17.06
N ASP A 123 -14.43 39.31 17.86
CA ASP A 123 -14.77 38.10 18.60
C ASP A 123 -15.17 36.97 17.64
N VAL A 124 -14.63 35.78 17.88
CA VAL A 124 -14.83 34.60 17.02
C VAL A 124 -15.64 33.55 17.77
N ALA A 125 -16.80 33.20 17.22
CA ALA A 125 -17.65 32.11 17.71
C ALA A 125 -17.63 30.93 16.75
N ASP A 126 -17.42 29.73 17.27
CA ASP A 126 -17.49 28.48 16.48
C ASP A 126 -18.95 28.01 16.35
N LEU A 127 -19.43 27.96 15.11
CA LEU A 127 -20.78 27.55 14.72
C LEU A 127 -20.79 26.22 13.96
N SER A 128 -19.67 25.50 13.92
CA SER A 128 -19.51 24.27 13.13
C SER A 128 -20.52 23.17 13.46
N GLN A 129 -21.12 23.22 14.66
CA GLN A 129 -22.19 22.30 15.09
C GLN A 129 -23.50 22.46 14.29
N LEU A 130 -23.68 23.59 13.60
CA LEU A 130 -24.87 23.91 12.82
C LEU A 130 -24.76 23.48 11.35
N VAL A 131 -23.59 23.01 10.91
CA VAL A 131 -23.32 22.60 9.53
C VAL A 131 -24.15 21.37 9.16
N ARG A 132 -24.79 21.44 7.98
CA ARG A 132 -25.56 20.36 7.35
C ARG A 132 -25.14 20.24 5.89
N GLY A 133 -24.11 19.42 5.64
CA GLY A 133 -23.55 19.29 4.30
C GLY A 133 -22.86 20.59 3.87
N THR A 134 -23.41 21.25 2.86
CA THR A 134 -22.91 22.52 2.30
C THR A 134 -23.75 23.74 2.68
N GLU A 135 -24.59 23.60 3.71
CA GLU A 135 -25.42 24.69 4.22
C GLU A 135 -25.42 24.75 5.75
N ALA A 136 -25.80 25.90 6.30
CA ALA A 136 -26.07 26.08 7.71
C ALA A 136 -27.22 27.07 7.95
N TRP A 137 -28.06 26.73 8.92
CA TRP A 137 -29.21 27.54 9.32
C TRP A 137 -28.97 28.09 10.73
N ILE A 138 -28.89 29.42 10.84
CA ILE A 138 -28.57 30.12 12.08
C ILE A 138 -29.80 30.94 12.49
N PRO A 139 -30.52 30.53 13.55
CA PRO A 139 -31.70 31.26 14.00
C PRO A 139 -31.32 32.59 14.65
N ALA A 140 -31.98 33.70 14.29
CA ALA A 140 -31.75 35.00 14.93
C ALA A 140 -32.01 34.97 16.45
N ALA A 141 -32.98 34.15 16.88
CA ALA A 141 -33.33 33.98 18.29
C ALA A 141 -32.18 33.40 19.15
N ALA A 142 -31.15 32.81 18.54
CA ALA A 142 -29.98 32.29 19.25
C ALA A 142 -28.98 33.39 19.64
N GLY A 143 -29.08 34.60 19.05
CA GLY A 143 -28.17 35.71 19.35
C GLY A 143 -26.71 35.42 19.00
N LEU A 144 -26.48 34.62 17.96
CA LEU A 144 -25.14 34.17 17.53
C LEU A 144 -24.49 35.08 16.48
N TYR A 145 -25.21 36.10 16.03
CA TYR A 145 -24.75 37.07 15.04
C TYR A 145 -25.49 38.40 15.22
N GLU A 146 -24.86 39.47 14.75
CA GLU A 146 -25.37 40.83 14.68
C GLU A 146 -25.18 41.37 13.24
N ASP A 147 -25.68 42.57 12.93
CA ASP A 147 -25.67 43.13 11.57
C ASP A 147 -24.24 43.33 11.00
N ASP A 148 -23.23 43.45 11.86
CA ASP A 148 -21.81 43.60 11.51
C ASP A 148 -21.03 42.27 11.45
N THR A 149 -21.72 41.14 11.65
CA THR A 149 -21.07 39.83 11.71
C THR A 149 -20.69 39.33 10.31
N CYS A 150 -19.47 38.79 10.23
CA CYS A 150 -18.97 38.09 9.05
C CYS A 150 -18.83 36.59 9.34
N PHE A 151 -19.39 35.76 8.46
CA PHE A 151 -19.22 34.32 8.53
C PHE A 151 -18.02 33.87 7.72
N VAL A 152 -17.27 32.93 8.28
CA VAL A 152 -16.14 32.26 7.64
C VAL A 152 -16.46 30.79 7.53
N VAL A 153 -16.38 30.24 6.32
CA VAL A 153 -16.53 28.80 6.07
C VAL A 153 -15.20 28.26 5.53
N ARG A 154 -14.71 27.18 6.13
CA ARG A 154 -13.47 26.50 5.71
C ARG A 154 -13.53 25.00 5.99
N PRO A 155 -12.63 24.17 5.43
CA PRO A 155 -12.55 22.75 5.77
C PRO A 155 -12.30 22.54 7.28
N ALA A 156 -12.95 21.53 7.86
CA ALA A 156 -12.97 21.33 9.32
C ALA A 156 -11.62 20.87 9.91
N ASP A 157 -10.75 20.30 9.09
CA ASP A 157 -9.40 19.85 9.45
C ASP A 157 -8.38 21.01 9.51
N VAL A 158 -8.76 22.19 9.02
CA VAL A 158 -7.91 23.40 9.07
C VAL A 158 -7.95 24.03 10.47
N GLY A 159 -6.90 23.78 11.25
CA GLY A 159 -6.69 24.36 12.59
C GLY A 159 -6.00 25.73 12.61
N ALA A 160 -5.92 26.43 11.48
CA ALA A 160 -5.31 27.77 11.41
C ALA A 160 -6.16 28.83 12.14
N GLU A 161 -5.57 29.99 12.44
CA GLU A 161 -6.31 31.11 13.01
C GLU A 161 -7.40 31.60 12.04
N VAL A 162 -8.58 31.93 12.57
CA VAL A 162 -9.70 32.46 11.79
C VAL A 162 -9.38 33.90 11.44
N SER A 163 -9.50 34.25 10.16
CA SER A 163 -9.21 35.59 9.65
C SER A 163 -10.23 35.95 8.58
N LEU A 164 -10.51 37.24 8.44
CA LEU A 164 -11.33 37.79 7.35
C LEU A 164 -10.48 38.21 6.14
N ASP A 165 -9.14 38.08 6.22
CA ASP A 165 -8.27 38.35 5.07
C ASP A 165 -8.49 37.33 3.96
N ALA A 166 -8.88 37.81 2.78
CA ALA A 166 -9.23 36.96 1.65
C ALA A 166 -8.07 36.11 1.14
N SER A 167 -6.81 36.55 1.32
CA SER A 167 -5.63 35.79 0.90
C SER A 167 -5.35 34.65 1.88
N ALA A 168 -5.42 34.94 3.19
CA ALA A 168 -5.29 33.95 4.24
C ALA A 168 -6.39 32.88 4.15
N LEU A 169 -7.65 33.29 3.98
CA LEU A 169 -8.78 32.39 3.76
C LEU A 169 -8.63 31.58 2.48
N GLY A 170 -8.21 32.23 1.39
CA GLY A 170 -8.00 31.57 0.11
C GLY A 170 -6.96 30.44 0.18
N GLY A 171 -5.93 30.60 1.01
CA GLY A 171 -4.92 29.58 1.31
C GLY A 171 -5.36 28.51 2.32
N GLN A 172 -6.44 28.75 3.05
CA GLN A 172 -7.10 27.78 3.94
C GLN A 172 -8.24 27.02 3.24
N GLY A 173 -8.44 27.23 1.94
CA GLY A 173 -9.59 26.67 1.21
C GLY A 173 -10.93 27.26 1.64
N GLY A 174 -10.94 28.41 2.33
CA GLY A 174 -12.14 29.03 2.89
C GLY A 174 -12.63 30.28 2.16
N ARG A 175 -13.82 30.71 2.55
CA ARG A 175 -14.47 31.96 2.10
C ARG A 175 -15.15 32.66 3.27
N SER A 176 -15.30 33.97 3.14
CA SER A 176 -16.05 34.79 4.07
C SER A 176 -17.14 35.58 3.35
N ALA A 177 -18.23 35.84 4.06
CA ALA A 177 -19.31 36.72 3.63
C ALA A 177 -19.85 37.45 4.87
N CYS A 178 -20.19 38.73 4.71
CA CYS A 178 -20.69 39.56 5.81
C CYS A 178 -22.18 39.83 5.64
N ILE A 179 -22.91 39.87 6.76
CA ILE A 179 -24.35 40.15 6.74
C ILE A 179 -24.63 41.52 6.11
N ALA A 180 -23.81 42.52 6.44
CA ALA A 180 -23.90 43.86 5.87
C ALA A 180 -23.85 43.88 4.32
N ASP A 181 -23.12 42.94 3.69
CA ASP A 181 -22.99 42.87 2.23
C ASP A 181 -24.18 42.13 1.56
N SER A 182 -25.01 41.44 2.34
CA SER A 182 -26.15 40.64 1.85
C SER A 182 -27.47 41.43 1.80
N ALA A 183 -27.50 42.64 2.36
CA ALA A 183 -28.68 43.50 2.44
C ALA A 183 -28.86 44.47 1.25
N GLU A 184 -27.99 44.41 0.23
CA GLU A 184 -28.07 45.21 -1.01
C GLU A 184 -28.90 44.56 -2.13
#